data_AF-X1JLZ2-F1
#
_entry.id   AF-X1JLZ2-F1
#
_cell.length_a   1.000
_cell.length_b   1.000
_cell.length_c   1.000
_cell.angle_alpha   90.00
_cell.angle_beta   90.00
_cell.angle_gamma   90.00
#
_symmetry.space_group_name_H-M   'P 1'
#
loop_
_entity.id
_entity.type
_entity.pdbx_description
1 polymer ?
#
loop_
_entity_poly.entity_id
_entity_poly.type
_entity_poly.pdbx_seq_one_letter_code
_entity_poly.pdbx_strand_id
1 'polypeptide(L)'
;MARIRDKEIGMNAKPGRPKIGKNPRKIELQRLYAREGKSIREIAAHLGLHPDTIHYWLKKYDMKTRSMAKRSKLRKYKRSALEEGISEYGIRGYAKQLRVHESTLRHHLKVKKKQDKQSA
;
A
#
# COMPACT_ATOMS: atom_id res chain seq x y z
N MET A 1 -25.55 35.54 0.18
CA MET A 1 -25.27 34.85 1.45
C MET A 1 -23.79 34.51 1.49
N ALA A 2 -23.04 35.20 2.36
CA ALA A 2 -21.58 35.09 2.46
C ALA A 2 -21.15 33.76 3.11
N ARG A 3 -19.95 33.29 2.75
CA ARG A 3 -18.96 32.73 3.71
C ARG A 3 -17.58 32.62 3.04
N ILE A 4 -16.79 33.67 3.29
CA ILE A 4 -15.33 33.64 3.31
C ILE A 4 -14.92 32.84 4.55
N ARG A 5 -14.05 31.82 4.40
CA ARG A 5 -12.95 31.46 5.33
C ARG A 5 -12.44 30.04 5.01
N ASP A 6 -11.39 29.97 4.20
CA ASP A 6 -10.42 28.87 4.25
C ASP A 6 -9.02 29.49 4.38
N LYS A 7 -8.83 30.23 5.47
CA LYS A 7 -7.54 30.67 5.96
C LYS A 7 -7.41 30.09 7.37
N GLU A 8 -6.33 29.35 7.60
CA GLU A 8 -5.75 29.05 8.93
C GLU A 8 -6.05 27.75 9.68
N ILE A 9 -6.26 26.61 9.01
CA ILE A 9 -6.14 25.31 9.73
C ILE A 9 -5.23 24.35 8.97
N GLY A 10 -3.97 24.30 9.39
CA GLY A 10 -3.05 23.25 8.97
C GLY A 10 -3.51 21.90 9.50
N MET A 11 -4.10 21.06 8.64
CA MET A 11 -4.07 19.59 8.72
C MET A 11 -4.75 18.95 7.50
N ASN A 12 -4.01 18.07 6.82
CA ASN A 12 -4.43 17.08 5.81
C ASN A 12 -5.73 16.34 6.22
N ALA A 13 -6.84 16.52 5.50
CA ALA A 13 -8.06 15.74 5.72
C ALA A 13 -8.82 15.35 4.43
N LYS A 14 -8.82 14.03 4.16
CA LYS A 14 -9.78 13.12 3.49
C LYS A 14 -10.54 13.62 2.23
N PRO A 15 -10.45 12.92 1.08
CA PRO A 15 -11.24 13.30 -0.09
C PRO A 15 -12.72 13.03 0.20
N GLY A 16 -13.52 14.10 0.24
CA GLY A 16 -14.96 14.05 0.42
C GLY A 16 -15.68 13.31 -0.71
N ARG A 17 -16.92 12.91 -0.42
CA ARG A 17 -17.95 12.26 -1.27
C ARG A 17 -17.66 12.34 -2.78
N PRO A 18 -17.55 11.21 -3.51
CA PRO A 18 -17.30 11.24 -4.95
C PRO A 18 -18.33 12.13 -5.65
N LYS A 19 -17.84 13.03 -6.53
CA LYS A 19 -18.68 13.92 -7.34
C LYS A 19 -19.73 13.08 -8.08
N ILE A 20 -21.01 13.45 -7.94
CA ILE A 20 -22.14 12.85 -8.66
C ILE A 20 -21.76 12.70 -10.15
N GLY A 21 -21.80 11.46 -10.67
CA GLY A 21 -21.54 11.13 -12.08
C GLY A 21 -20.40 10.15 -12.38
N LYS A 22 -19.46 9.90 -11.46
CA LYS A 22 -18.32 8.95 -11.66
C LYS A 22 -18.35 7.75 -10.72
N ASN A 23 -19.53 7.14 -10.55
CA ASN A 23 -19.66 5.92 -9.76
C ASN A 23 -19.51 4.68 -10.67
N PRO A 24 -18.45 3.87 -10.52
CA PRO A 24 -18.30 2.65 -11.31
C PRO A 24 -19.40 1.65 -10.97
N ARG A 25 -20.11 1.16 -11.99
CA ARG A 25 -21.18 0.17 -11.79
C ARG A 25 -20.58 -1.14 -11.28
N LYS A 26 -21.32 -1.84 -10.39
CA LYS A 26 -20.92 -3.16 -9.85
C LYS A 26 -20.48 -4.14 -10.93
N ILE A 27 -21.21 -4.18 -12.05
CA ILE A 27 -20.93 -5.08 -13.19
C ILE A 27 -19.57 -4.79 -13.84
N GLU A 28 -19.21 -3.51 -13.98
CA GLU A 28 -17.96 -3.08 -14.60
C GLU A 28 -16.77 -3.42 -13.70
N LEU A 29 -16.88 -3.16 -12.39
CA LEU A 29 -15.87 -3.58 -11.42
C LEU A 29 -15.72 -5.10 -11.37
N GLN A 30 -16.82 -5.85 -11.39
CA GLN A 30 -16.78 -7.31 -11.37
C GLN A 30 -16.11 -7.87 -12.64
N ARG A 31 -16.39 -7.30 -13.81
CA ARG A 31 -15.73 -7.69 -15.05
C ARG A 31 -14.22 -7.43 -14.97
N LEU A 32 -13.80 -6.20 -14.64
CA LEU A 32 -12.39 -5.84 -14.62
C LEU A 32 -11.61 -6.58 -13.51
N TYR A 33 -12.21 -6.74 -12.33
CA TYR A 33 -11.55 -7.33 -11.16
C TYR A 33 -11.58 -8.86 -11.15
N ALA A 34 -12.75 -9.46 -11.39
CA ALA A 34 -12.94 -10.91 -11.27
C ALA A 34 -12.72 -11.66 -12.59
N ARG A 35 -13.14 -11.11 -13.74
CA ARG A 35 -12.96 -11.77 -15.05
C ARG A 35 -11.60 -11.48 -15.67
N GLU A 36 -11.21 -10.21 -15.69
CA GLU A 36 -9.95 -9.78 -16.32
C GLU A 36 -8.77 -9.81 -15.34
N GLY A 37 -9.04 -9.99 -14.05
CA GLY A 37 -7.99 -10.13 -13.03
C GLY A 37 -7.13 -8.87 -12.82
N LYS A 38 -7.59 -7.70 -13.29
CA LYS A 38 -6.87 -6.43 -13.19
C LYS A 38 -6.72 -6.01 -11.72
N SER A 39 -5.57 -5.40 -11.43
CA SER A 39 -5.30 -4.80 -10.13
C SER A 39 -6.13 -3.54 -9.91
N ILE A 40 -6.33 -3.16 -8.65
CA ILE A 40 -7.05 -1.94 -8.27
C ILE A 40 -6.44 -0.69 -8.93
N ARG A 41 -5.10 -0.67 -9.10
CA ARG A 41 -4.39 0.44 -9.76
C ARG A 41 -4.70 0.52 -11.26
N GLU A 42 -4.75 -0.61 -11.95
CA GLU A 42 -5.09 -0.65 -13.37
C GLU A 42 -6.55 -0.27 -13.59
N ILE A 43 -7.45 -0.75 -12.73
CA ILE A 43 -8.87 -0.36 -12.75
C ILE A 43 -9.03 1.13 -12.50
N ALA A 44 -8.30 1.68 -11.52
CA ALA A 44 -8.29 3.11 -11.22
C ALA A 44 -7.80 3.94 -12.41
N ALA A 45 -6.70 3.54 -13.06
CA ALA A 45 -6.20 4.19 -14.27
C ALA A 45 -7.21 4.12 -15.42
N HIS A 46 -7.82 2.95 -15.64
CA HIS A 46 -8.81 2.74 -16.69
C HIS A 46 -10.07 3.59 -16.50
N LEU A 47 -10.51 3.79 -15.25
CA LEU A 47 -11.72 4.53 -14.92
C LEU A 47 -11.45 6.01 -14.60
N GLY A 48 -10.18 6.44 -14.60
CA GLY A 48 -9.78 7.79 -14.19
C GLY A 48 -10.17 8.12 -12.75
N LEU A 49 -10.13 7.12 -11.87
CA LEU A 49 -10.50 7.22 -10.46
C LEU A 49 -9.28 7.04 -9.55
N HIS A 50 -9.40 7.49 -8.31
CA HIS A 50 -8.38 7.20 -7.31
C HIS A 50 -8.46 5.72 -6.87
N PRO A 51 -7.34 5.01 -6.65
CA PRO A 51 -7.35 3.62 -6.19
C PRO A 51 -8.19 3.40 -4.91
N ASP A 52 -8.18 4.37 -3.99
CA ASP A 52 -8.99 4.29 -2.77
C ASP A 52 -10.50 4.32 -3.05
N THR A 53 -10.92 5.02 -4.10
CA THR A 53 -12.32 5.03 -4.55
C THR A 53 -12.73 3.64 -5.02
N ILE A 54 -11.89 2.98 -5.82
CA ILE A 54 -12.13 1.59 -6.26
C ILE A 54 -12.17 0.65 -5.06
N HIS A 55 -11.27 0.82 -4.09
CA HIS A 55 -11.24 0.01 -2.87
C HIS A 55 -12.52 0.17 -2.02
N TYR A 56 -13.02 1.40 -1.92
CA TYR A 56 -14.30 1.70 -1.26
C TYR A 56 -15.47 1.00 -1.97
N TRP A 57 -15.55 1.07 -3.30
CA TRP A 57 -16.63 0.42 -4.06
C TRP A 57 -16.55 -1.11 -4.05
N LEU A 58 -15.35 -1.68 -4.11
CA LEU A 58 -15.15 -3.13 -3.94
C LEU A 58 -15.69 -3.62 -2.59
N LYS A 59 -15.38 -2.89 -1.51
CA LYS A 59 -15.91 -3.17 -0.16
C LYS A 59 -17.42 -2.97 -0.08
N LYS A 60 -17.95 -1.90 -0.69
CA LYS A 60 -19.39 -1.60 -0.69
C LYS A 60 -20.21 -2.64 -1.45
N TYR A 61 -19.64 -3.25 -2.47
CA TYR A 61 -20.27 -4.31 -3.26
C TYR A 61 -20.00 -5.73 -2.72
N ASP A 62 -19.39 -5.83 -1.53
CA ASP A 62 -19.00 -7.07 -0.87
C ASP A 62 -18.18 -8.03 -1.75
N MET A 63 -17.37 -7.44 -2.65
CA MET A 63 -16.46 -8.23 -3.48
C MET A 63 -15.26 -8.63 -2.63
N LYS A 64 -15.00 -9.94 -2.54
CA LYS A 64 -13.81 -10.49 -1.89
C LYS A 64 -12.57 -9.86 -2.52
N THR A 65 -11.98 -8.90 -1.83
CA THR A 65 -10.71 -8.33 -2.28
C THR A 65 -9.62 -9.39 -2.09
N ARG A 66 -8.72 -9.49 -3.06
CA ARG A 66 -7.49 -10.27 -2.95
C ARG A 66 -6.86 -9.94 -1.61
N SER A 67 -6.62 -10.96 -0.80
CA SER A 67 -5.94 -10.78 0.47
C SER A 67 -4.62 -10.07 0.19
N MET A 68 -4.29 -9.06 1.00
CA MET A 68 -3.02 -8.37 0.85
C MET A 68 -1.92 -9.41 0.86
N ALA A 69 -0.98 -9.32 -0.08
CA ALA A 69 0.18 -10.19 -0.11
C ALA A 69 0.79 -10.28 1.30
N LYS A 70 1.05 -11.52 1.75
CA LYS A 70 1.51 -11.77 3.12
C LYS A 70 2.71 -10.89 3.40
N ARG A 71 2.58 -10.00 4.40
CA ARG A 71 3.66 -9.08 4.75
C ARG A 71 4.91 -9.88 5.13
N SER A 72 6.07 -9.35 4.73
CA SER A 72 7.36 -9.97 5.03
C SER A 72 7.58 -10.15 6.54
N LYS A 73 8.12 -11.31 6.93
CA LYS A 73 8.52 -11.61 8.31
C LYS A 73 9.55 -10.62 8.85
N LEU A 74 10.37 -10.05 7.96
CA LEU A 74 11.42 -9.08 8.29
C LEU A 74 10.90 -7.77 8.90
N ARG A 75 9.60 -7.47 8.79
CA ARG A 75 9.00 -6.30 9.45
C ARG A 75 9.12 -6.35 10.97
N LYS A 76 9.13 -7.55 11.56
CA LYS A 76 9.20 -7.73 13.02
C LYS A 76 10.59 -7.43 13.59
N TYR A 77 11.63 -7.55 12.76
CA TYR A 77 13.00 -7.38 13.20
C TYR A 77 13.38 -5.91 13.26
N LYS A 78 14.11 -5.52 14.31
CA LYS A 78 14.76 -4.21 14.39
C LYS A 78 15.90 -4.14 13.38
N ARG A 79 16.31 -2.91 13.02
CA ARG A 79 17.42 -2.71 12.10
C ARG A 79 18.72 -3.28 12.64
N SER A 80 19.04 -2.99 13.90
CA SER A 80 20.24 -3.50 14.59
C SER A 80 20.32 -5.03 14.52
N ALA A 81 19.24 -5.73 14.87
CA ALA A 81 19.19 -7.19 14.81
C ALA A 81 19.42 -7.76 13.39
N LEU A 82 18.99 -7.04 12.34
CA LEU A 82 19.27 -7.45 10.97
C LEU A 82 20.73 -7.17 10.58
N GLU A 83 21.31 -6.06 11.03
CA GLU A 83 22.72 -5.70 10.79
C GLU A 83 23.68 -6.63 11.53
N GLU A 84 23.37 -6.99 12.79
CA GLU A 84 24.11 -7.97 13.60
C GLU A 84 24.17 -9.34 12.89
N GLY A 85 23.03 -9.88 12.49
CA GLY A 85 22.98 -11.16 11.78
C GLY A 85 23.70 -11.13 10.42
N ILE A 86 23.73 -9.97 9.75
CA ILE A 86 24.50 -9.79 8.50
C ILE A 86 26.00 -9.72 8.78
N SER A 87 26.42 -9.11 9.89
CA SER A 87 27.83 -9.06 10.28
C SER A 87 28.36 -10.44 10.62
N GLU A 88 27.53 -11.31 11.22
CA GLU A 88 27.91 -12.65 11.65
C GLU A 88 27.92 -13.67 10.51
N TYR A 89 26.87 -13.70 9.67
CA TYR A 89 26.68 -14.75 8.63
C TYR A 89 26.82 -14.23 7.20
N GLY A 90 27.05 -12.93 7.01
CA GLY A 90 26.92 -12.27 5.72
C GLY A 90 25.46 -12.17 5.24
N ILE A 91 25.23 -11.36 4.21
CA ILE A 91 23.86 -11.11 3.68
C ILE A 91 23.19 -12.41 3.21
N ARG A 92 23.94 -13.25 2.48
CA ARG A 92 23.40 -14.49 1.89
C ARG A 92 23.15 -15.56 2.95
N GLY A 93 24.07 -15.73 3.90
CA GLY A 93 23.96 -16.69 4.99
C GLY A 93 22.79 -16.36 5.90
N TYR A 94 22.67 -15.10 6.31
CA TYR A 94 21.58 -14.66 7.17
C TYR A 94 20.21 -14.72 6.48
N ALA A 95 20.13 -14.38 5.18
CA ALA A 95 18.91 -14.53 4.40
C ALA A 95 18.45 -16.01 4.32
N LYS A 96 19.40 -16.93 4.13
CA LYS A 96 19.13 -18.38 4.14
C LYS A 96 18.60 -18.83 5.50
N GLN A 97 19.21 -18.39 6.59
CA GLN A 97 18.78 -18.70 7.96
C GLN A 97 17.34 -18.21 8.24
N LEU A 98 17.01 -17.01 7.79
CA LEU A 98 15.67 -16.43 7.93
C LEU A 98 14.64 -17.00 6.92
N ARG A 99 15.05 -17.89 6.02
CA ARG A 99 14.24 -18.43 4.90
C ARG A 99 13.58 -17.30 4.08
N VAL A 100 14.38 -16.28 3.75
CA VAL A 100 13.97 -15.17 2.89
C VAL A 100 14.96 -15.01 1.74
N HIS A 101 14.50 -14.48 0.61
CA HIS A 101 15.40 -14.16 -0.49
C HIS A 101 16.33 -13.00 -0.11
N GLU A 102 17.58 -13.02 -0.58
CA GLU A 102 18.59 -11.98 -0.29
C GLU A 102 18.14 -10.58 -0.74
N SER A 103 17.44 -10.47 -1.87
CA SER A 103 16.87 -9.21 -2.36
C SER A 103 15.84 -8.65 -1.38
N THR A 104 15.06 -9.52 -0.72
CA THR A 104 14.08 -9.12 0.30
C THR A 104 14.78 -8.54 1.52
N LEU A 105 15.87 -9.16 1.96
CA LEU A 105 16.68 -8.66 3.07
C LEU A 105 17.31 -7.29 2.74
N ARG A 106 17.91 -7.15 1.56
CA ARG A 106 18.49 -5.87 1.08
C ARG A 106 17.44 -4.76 0.98
N HIS A 107 16.28 -5.06 0.41
CA HIS A 107 15.17 -4.10 0.30
C HIS A 107 14.74 -3.61 1.69
N HIS A 108 14.58 -4.52 2.65
CA HIS A 108 14.17 -4.18 4.01
C HIS A 108 15.17 -3.28 4.74
N LEU A 109 16.47 -3.52 4.58
CA LEU A 109 17.51 -2.65 5.14
C LEU A 109 17.45 -1.24 4.53
N LYS A 110 17.27 -1.14 3.21
CA LYS A 110 17.12 0.15 2.52
C LYS A 110 15.91 0.93 3.03
N VAL A 111 14.76 0.26 3.17
CA VAL A 111 13.52 0.89 3.66
C VAL A 111 13.67 1.35 5.11
N LYS A 112 14.26 0.54 5.99
CA LYS A 112 14.49 0.92 7.40
C LYS A 112 15.47 2.09 7.55
N LYS A 113 16.59 2.09 6.79
CA LYS A 113 17.53 3.22 6.75
C LYS A 113 16.85 4.54 6.38
N LYS A 114 15.87 4.51 5.47
CA LYS A 114 15.09 5.69 5.08
C LYS A 114 14.11 6.12 6.17
N GLN A 115 13.48 5.17 6.88
CA GLN A 115 12.58 5.46 7.99
C GLN A 115 13.32 6.12 9.16
N ASP A 116 14.48 5.61 9.54
CA ASP A 116 15.29 6.18 10.62
C ASP A 116 15.72 7.62 10.30
N LYS A 117 16.10 7.90 9.05
CA LYS A 117 16.46 9.26 8.57
C LYS A 117 15.27 10.24 8.52
N GLN A 118 14.04 9.76 8.51
CA GLN A 118 12.84 10.62 8.51
C GLN A 118 12.30 10.85 9.93
N SER A 119 12.87 10.18 10.94
CA SER A 119 12.47 10.28 12.35
C SER A 119 13.54 10.94 13.23
N ALA A 120 14.64 11.40 12.63
CA ALA A 120 15.71 12.19 13.24
C ALA A 120 15.71 13.58 12.58
#